data_AF-A0A4Y1ZR07-F1
#
_entry.id   AF-A0A4Y1ZR07-F1
#
_cell.length_a   1.000
_cell.length_b   1.000
_cell.length_c   1.000
_cell.angle_alpha   90.00
_cell.angle_beta   90.00
_cell.angle_gamma   90.00
#
_symmetry.space_group_name_H-M   'P 1'
#
loop_
_entity.id
_entity.type
_entity.pdbx_description
1 polymer ?
#
loop_
_entity_poly.entity_id
_entity_poly.type
_entity_poly.pdbx_seq_one_letter_code
_entity_poly.pdbx_strand_id
1 'polypeptide(L)'
;MDRAKAKRATVRQLFTKLVTKIESTIVLPINERFTKVNKVESLFDLKNQLIEKIDELKKLDNEIEAIIDLNDLEGELIASDEYRKNGISCRTKIERCLLLLEK
;
A
#
# COMPACT_ATOMS: atom_id res chain seq x y z
N MET A 1 -10.97 20.35 -7.65
CA MET A 1 -9.88 19.48 -8.11
C MET A 1 -8.75 19.38 -7.09
N ASP A 2 -8.20 20.49 -6.61
CA ASP A 2 -6.99 20.50 -5.76
C ASP A 2 -7.12 19.77 -4.43
N ARG A 3 -8.29 19.79 -3.79
CA ARG A 3 -8.49 19.09 -2.51
C ARG A 3 -8.38 17.57 -2.63
N ALA A 4 -8.95 16.97 -3.68
CA ALA A 4 -8.89 15.53 -3.91
C ALA A 4 -7.47 15.11 -4.29
N LYS A 5 -6.80 15.87 -5.16
CA LYS A 5 -5.40 15.65 -5.54
C LYS A 5 -4.46 15.77 -4.32
N ALA A 6 -4.64 16.79 -3.47
CA ALA A 6 -3.87 16.97 -2.24
C ALA A 6 -4.10 15.84 -1.24
N LYS A 7 -5.36 15.42 -1.04
CA LYS A 7 -5.68 14.27 -0.18
C LYS A 7 -5.03 12.99 -0.72
N ARG A 8 -5.11 12.74 -2.03
CA ARG A 8 -4.46 11.58 -2.66
C ARG A 8 -2.95 11.62 -2.50
N ALA A 9 -2.30 12.78 -2.64
CA ALA A 9 -0.87 12.92 -2.41
C ALA A 9 -0.48 12.53 -0.97
N THR A 10 -1.24 13.00 0.02
CA THR A 10 -1.05 12.61 1.44
C THR A 10 -1.24 11.11 1.65
N VAL A 11 -2.32 10.53 1.11
CA VAL A 11 -2.58 9.08 1.23
C VAL A 11 -1.49 8.27 0.53
N ARG A 12 -1.00 8.71 -0.63
CA ARG A 12 0.15 8.08 -1.32
C ARG A 12 1.41 8.11 -0.46
N GLN A 13 1.70 9.24 0.20
CA GLN A 13 2.85 9.33 1.09
C GLN A 13 2.73 8.35 2.27
N LEU A 14 1.55 8.24 2.87
CA LEU A 14 1.28 7.27 3.94
C LEU A 14 1.38 5.83 3.44
N PHE A 15 0.88 5.55 2.24
CA PHE A 15 1.01 4.27 1.57
C PHE A 15 2.48 3.89 1.35
N THR A 16 3.31 4.80 0.86
CA THR A 16 4.76 4.54 0.68
C THR A 16 5.46 4.22 1.99
N LYS A 17 5.12 4.94 3.08
CA LYS A 17 5.63 4.64 4.43
C LYS A 17 5.20 3.25 4.90
N LEU A 18 3.94 2.88 4.64
CA LEU A 18 3.41 1.56 4.97
C LEU A 18 4.11 0.44 4.20
N VAL A 19 4.33 0.62 2.89
CA VAL A 19 5.11 -0.33 2.06
C VAL A 19 6.51 -0.52 2.63
N THR A 20 7.21 0.56 2.97
CA THR A 20 8.55 0.51 3.58
C THR A 20 8.54 -0.26 4.90
N LYS A 21 7.52 -0.04 5.75
CA LYS A 21 7.34 -0.76 7.02
C LYS A 21 7.08 -2.25 6.80
N ILE A 22 6.29 -2.60 5.79
CA ILE A 22 6.03 -3.99 5.42
C ILE A 22 7.32 -4.67 4.97
N GLU A 23 8.05 -4.06 4.03
CA GLU A 23 9.30 -4.63 3.52
C GLU A 23 10.31 -4.84 4.65
N SER A 24 10.42 -3.88 5.56
CA SER A 24 11.25 -4.01 6.77
C SER A 24 10.78 -5.16 7.68
N THR A 25 9.47 -5.27 7.93
CA THR A 25 8.88 -6.35 8.73
C THR A 25 9.13 -7.73 8.13
N ILE A 26 9.08 -7.85 6.80
CA ILE A 26 9.33 -9.10 6.08
C ILE A 26 10.77 -9.56 6.27
N VAL A 27 11.76 -8.66 6.17
CA VAL A 27 13.18 -9.02 6.28
C VAL A 27 13.67 -9.16 7.73
N LEU A 28 12.92 -8.62 8.72
CA LEU A 28 13.29 -8.72 10.13
C LEU A 28 13.40 -10.20 10.58
N PRO A 29 14.54 -10.64 11.13
CA PRO A 29 14.73 -12.02 11.55
C PRO A 29 13.91 -12.34 12.79
N ILE A 30 13.43 -13.58 12.88
CA ILE A 30 12.79 -14.09 14.10
C ILE A 30 13.86 -14.28 15.17
N ASN A 31 13.59 -13.80 16.37
CA ASN A 31 14.46 -13.94 17.54
C ASN A 31 13.61 -13.88 18.82
N GLU A 32 14.24 -13.91 20.00
CA GLU A 32 13.55 -13.89 21.30
C GLU A 32 12.65 -12.65 21.51
N ARG A 33 13.00 -11.51 20.91
CA ARG A 33 12.24 -10.25 21.04
C ARG A 33 11.20 -10.07 19.94
N PHE A 34 11.33 -10.79 18.82
CA PHE A 34 10.39 -10.74 17.71
C PHE A 34 10.09 -12.16 17.25
N THR A 35 9.11 -12.77 17.91
CA THR A 35 8.78 -14.17 17.71
C THR A 35 8.07 -14.38 16.38
N LYS A 36 7.98 -15.65 15.95
CA LYS A 36 7.17 -16.08 14.80
C LYS A 36 5.73 -15.56 14.90
N VAL A 37 5.11 -15.67 16.07
CA VAL A 37 3.73 -15.22 16.34
C VAL A 37 3.62 -13.71 16.13
N ASN A 38 4.50 -12.93 16.76
CA ASN A 38 4.46 -11.46 16.62
C ASN A 38 4.66 -11.01 15.17
N LYS A 39 5.52 -11.71 14.41
CA LYS A 39 5.75 -11.44 13.00
C LYS A 39 4.51 -11.72 12.16
N VAL A 40 3.83 -12.84 12.40
CA VAL A 40 2.58 -13.20 11.72
C VAL A 40 1.49 -12.16 12.00
N GLU A 41 1.24 -11.84 13.28
CA GLU A 41 0.26 -10.83 13.69
C GLU A 41 0.55 -9.47 13.05
N SER A 42 1.81 -9.02 13.12
CA SER A 42 2.23 -7.76 12.50
C SER A 42 1.99 -7.74 11.00
N LEU A 43 2.29 -8.84 10.29
CA LEU A 43 2.09 -8.92 8.85
C LEU A 43 0.60 -8.95 8.47
N PHE A 44 -0.25 -9.57 9.27
CA PHE A 44 -1.71 -9.51 9.07
C PHE A 44 -2.27 -8.10 9.26
N ASP A 45 -1.88 -7.42 10.34
CA ASP A 45 -2.30 -6.04 10.59
C ASP A 45 -1.84 -5.10 9.48
N LEU A 46 -0.58 -5.24 9.04
CA LEU A 46 -0.04 -4.45 7.95
C LEU A 46 -0.71 -4.76 6.61
N LYS A 47 -1.10 -6.02 6.36
CA LYS A 47 -1.89 -6.42 5.18
C LYS A 47 -3.25 -5.73 5.17
N ASN A 48 -3.95 -5.69 6.29
CA ASN A 48 -5.25 -5.04 6.39
C ASN A 48 -5.13 -3.52 6.14
N GLN A 49 -4.16 -2.87 6.77
CA GLN A 49 -3.85 -1.45 6.53
C GLN A 49 -3.51 -1.18 5.05
N LEU A 50 -2.78 -2.09 4.40
CA LEU A 50 -2.42 -1.96 2.98
C LEU A 50 -3.67 -1.98 2.10
N ILE A 51 -4.59 -2.92 2.36
CA ILE A 51 -5.86 -3.04 1.63
C ILE A 51 -6.69 -1.76 1.79
N GLU A 52 -6.88 -1.29 3.03
CA GLU A 52 -7.62 -0.05 3.31
C GLU A 52 -7.04 1.15 2.58
N LYS A 53 -5.71 1.30 2.57
CA LYS A 53 -5.05 2.42 1.87
C LYS A 53 -5.17 2.32 0.36
N ILE A 54 -5.08 1.12 -0.22
CA ILE A 54 -5.31 0.91 -1.65
C ILE A 54 -6.74 1.31 -2.03
N ASP A 55 -7.72 0.93 -1.21
CA ASP A 55 -9.11 1.25 -1.50
C ASP A 55 -9.43 2.74 -1.30
N GLU A 56 -8.80 3.40 -0.32
CA GLU A 56 -8.86 4.86 -0.18
C GLU A 56 -8.28 5.56 -1.43
N LEU A 57 -7.12 5.12 -1.93
CA LEU A 57 -6.51 5.67 -3.14
C LEU A 57 -7.38 5.47 -4.38
N LYS A 58 -7.97 4.28 -4.55
CA LYS A 58 -8.91 4.02 -5.66
C LYS A 58 -10.12 4.94 -5.62
N LYS A 59 -10.70 5.17 -4.43
CA LYS A 59 -11.84 6.10 -4.28
C LYS A 59 -11.44 7.52 -4.70
N LEU A 60 -10.28 7.99 -4.25
CA LEU A 60 -9.78 9.31 -4.61
C LEU A 60 -9.47 9.44 -6.10
N ASP A 61 -8.93 8.39 -6.73
CA ASP A 61 -8.73 8.37 -8.17
C ASP A 61 -10.06 8.45 -8.93
N ASN A 62 -11.07 7.69 -8.54
CA ASN A 62 -12.40 7.76 -9.16
C ASN A 62 -13.02 9.17 -8.99
N GLU A 63 -12.83 9.82 -7.84
CA GLU A 63 -13.27 11.20 -7.61
C GLU A 63 -12.53 12.20 -8.51
N ILE A 64 -11.24 12.00 -8.76
CA ILE A 64 -10.43 12.86 -9.65
C ILE A 64 -10.81 12.62 -11.12
N GLU A 65 -10.95 11.35 -11.53
CA GLU A 65 -11.32 10.96 -12.89
C GLU A 65 -12.68 11.54 -13.30
N ALA A 66 -13.63 11.66 -12.37
CA ALA A 66 -14.93 12.25 -12.64
C ALA A 66 -14.91 13.76 -12.97
N ILE A 67 -13.80 14.46 -12.68
CA ILE A 67 -13.71 15.93 -12.79
C ILE A 67 -12.49 16.41 -13.59
N ILE A 68 -11.72 15.51 -14.19
CA ILE A 68 -10.46 15.84 -14.86
C ILE A 68 -10.65 16.15 -16.35
N ASP A 69 -9.91 17.13 -16.84
CA ASP A 69 -9.80 17.44 -18.27
C ASP A 69 -8.89 16.46 -19.00
N LEU A 70 -9.19 16.16 -20.26
CA LEU A 70 -8.41 15.23 -21.09
C LEU A 70 -6.92 15.56 -21.16
N ASN A 71 -6.56 16.86 -21.09
CA ASN A 71 -5.18 17.32 -21.13
C ASN A 71 -4.35 16.89 -19.90
N ASP A 72 -5.01 16.68 -18.76
CA ASP A 72 -4.35 16.30 -17.51
C ASP A 72 -4.43 14.79 -17.24
N LEU A 73 -5.23 14.05 -18.01
CA LEU A 73 -5.55 12.64 -17.78
C LEU A 73 -4.31 11.73 -17.77
N GLU A 74 -3.37 11.94 -18.68
CA GLU A 74 -2.16 11.11 -18.80
C GLU A 74 -1.29 11.21 -17.53
N GLY A 75 -1.06 12.42 -17.02
CA GLY A 75 -0.28 12.64 -15.80
C GLY A 75 -0.93 11.99 -14.57
N GLU A 76 -2.25 12.02 -14.49
CA GLU A 76 -2.98 11.34 -13.41
C GLU A 76 -2.95 9.82 -13.52
N LEU A 77 -3.01 9.28 -14.73
CA LEU A 77 -2.94 7.84 -14.96
C LEU A 77 -1.57 7.28 -14.54
N ILE A 78 -0.49 7.98 -14.88
CA ILE A 78 0.87 7.65 -14.43
C ILE A 78 0.95 7.70 -12.90
N ALA A 79 0.40 8.75 -12.28
CA ALA A 79 0.39 8.91 -10.84
C ALA A 79 -0.39 7.79 -10.11
N SER A 80 -1.45 7.26 -10.73
CA SER A 80 -2.23 6.15 -10.19
C SER A 80 -1.51 4.80 -10.34
N ASP A 81 -0.91 4.56 -11.50
CA ASP A 81 -0.29 3.28 -11.84
C ASP A 81 0.89 2.93 -10.90
N GLU A 82 1.66 3.94 -10.49
CA GLU A 82 2.81 3.76 -9.58
C GLU A 82 2.41 3.09 -8.25
N TYR A 83 1.38 3.61 -7.57
CA TYR A 83 0.99 3.05 -6.27
C TYR A 83 0.28 1.70 -6.45
N ARG A 84 -0.46 1.49 -7.56
CA ARG A 84 -1.14 0.22 -7.85
C ARG A 84 -0.14 -0.92 -8.02
N LYS A 85 0.92 -0.71 -8.82
CA LYS A 85 2.01 -1.67 -9.01
C LYS A 85 2.70 -2.01 -7.67
N ASN A 86 3.02 -0.98 -6.88
CA ASN A 86 3.61 -1.17 -5.57
C ASN A 86 2.68 -1.93 -4.61
N GLY A 87 1.38 -1.67 -4.66
CA GLY A 87 0.38 -2.34 -3.82
C GLY A 87 0.27 -3.82 -4.11
N ILE A 88 0.23 -4.20 -5.40
CA ILE A 88 0.21 -5.60 -5.84
C ILE A 88 1.49 -6.31 -5.37
N SER A 89 2.66 -5.73 -5.68
CA SER A 89 3.96 -6.29 -5.29
C SER A 89 4.06 -6.50 -3.78
N CYS A 90 3.69 -5.48 -2.99
CA CYS A 90 3.74 -5.51 -1.53
C CYS A 90 2.81 -6.60 -0.96
N ARG A 91 1.57 -6.70 -1.46
CA ARG A 91 0.62 -7.73 -1.05
C ARG A 91 1.14 -9.13 -1.33
N THR A 92 1.68 -9.37 -2.53
CA THR A 92 2.27 -10.67 -2.89
C THR A 92 3.44 -11.04 -1.98
N LYS A 93 4.30 -10.08 -1.63
CA LYS A 93 5.41 -10.31 -0.69
C LYS A 93 4.91 -10.70 0.70
N ILE A 94 3.87 -10.04 1.22
CA ILE A 94 3.27 -10.39 2.51
C ILE A 94 2.69 -11.80 2.48
N GLU A 95 1.86 -12.11 1.48
CA GLU A 95 1.21 -13.42 1.34
C GLU A 95 2.26 -14.54 1.26
N ARG A 96 3.33 -14.34 0.48
CA ARG A 96 4.44 -15.28 0.42
C ARG A 96 5.14 -15.45 1.77
N CYS A 97 5.37 -14.36 2.50
CA CYS A 97 6.01 -14.43 3.82
C CYS A 97 5.15 -15.20 4.83
N LEU A 98 3.85 -14.92 4.88
CA LEU A 98 2.90 -15.65 5.73
C LEU A 98 2.88 -17.14 5.40
N LEU A 99 2.80 -17.53 4.13
CA LEU A 99 2.83 -18.94 3.70
C LEU A 99 4.12 -19.66 4.11
N LEU A 100 5.26 -18.98 4.11
CA LEU A 100 6.53 -19.54 4.56
C LEU A 100 6.58 -19.69 6.08
N LEU A 101 5.86 -18.84 6.81
CA LEU A 101 5.72 -18.93 8.27
C LEU A 101 4.67 -19.96 8.68
N GLU A 102 3.76 -20.41 7.83
CA GLU A 102 2.83 -21.50 8.17
C GLU A 102 3.47 -22.88 8.12
N LYS A 103 4.62 -23.01 7.46
CA LYS A 103 5.47 -24.21 7.45
C LYS A 103 6.31 -24.33 8.72
#